data_AF-A0A2H0QVP2-F1
#
_entry.id   AF-A0A2H0QVP2-F1
#
_cell.length_a   1.000
_cell.length_b   1.000
_cell.length_c   1.000
_cell.angle_alpha   90.00
_cell.angle_beta   90.00
_cell.angle_gamma   90.00
#
_symmetry.space_group_name_H-M   'P 1'
#
loop_
_entity.id
_entity.type
_entity.pdbx_description
1 polymer ?
#
loop_
_entity_poly.entity_id
_entity_poly.type
_entity_poly.pdbx_seq_one_letter_code
_entity_poly.pdbx_strand_id
1 'polypeptide(L)'
;MEMNTEKTPDIQPLIKKRDALRHRMFLLILEIALWFGIPAFGAFFLGNYIDDIYGTGHRYLLIFLIIAFVLSWVAIIWRTKTLSKKLAEAEKEVREFKESQK
;
A
#
# COMPACT_ATOMS: atom_id res chain seq x y z
N MET A 1 19.03 -19.23 -50.94
CA MET A 1 18.29 -19.51 -49.69
C MET A 1 18.80 -18.53 -48.66
N GLU A 2 18.21 -17.34 -48.63
CA GLU A 2 18.55 -16.34 -47.64
C GLU A 2 17.93 -16.78 -46.31
N MET A 3 18.80 -17.19 -45.39
CA MET A 3 18.44 -17.52 -44.03
C MET A 3 18.09 -16.21 -43.34
N ASN A 4 16.79 -15.94 -43.25
CA ASN A 4 16.25 -14.78 -42.56
C ASN A 4 16.66 -14.92 -41.09
N THR A 5 17.67 -14.16 -40.66
CA THR A 5 18.05 -14.05 -39.26
C THR A 5 16.94 -13.30 -38.53
N GLU A 6 15.93 -14.05 -38.12
CA GLU A 6 14.85 -13.61 -37.26
C GLU A 6 15.49 -12.96 -36.03
N LYS A 7 15.37 -11.63 -35.94
CA LYS A 7 15.88 -10.80 -34.87
C LYS A 7 15.30 -11.32 -33.55
N THR A 8 16.06 -12.10 -32.78
CA THR A 8 15.67 -12.45 -31.41
C THR A 8 15.35 -11.16 -30.67
N PRO A 9 14.12 -10.97 -30.16
CA PRO A 9 13.73 -9.73 -29.51
C PRO A 9 14.64 -9.51 -28.31
N ASP A 10 15.24 -8.32 -28.19
CA ASP A 10 16.05 -7.95 -27.04
C ASP A 10 15.18 -7.99 -25.78
N ILE A 11 15.36 -9.03 -24.97
CA ILE A 11 14.54 -9.35 -23.78
C ILE A 11 15.04 -8.59 -22.54
N GLN A 12 16.25 -8.03 -22.59
CA GLN A 12 16.85 -7.26 -21.51
C GLN A 12 15.97 -6.11 -20.98
N PRO A 13 15.34 -5.27 -21.83
CA PRO A 13 14.42 -4.22 -21.35
C PRO A 13 13.18 -4.79 -20.65
N LEU A 14 12.71 -5.98 -21.06
CA LEU A 14 11.55 -6.63 -20.43
C LEU A 14 11.90 -7.17 -19.04
N ILE A 15 13.10 -7.74 -18.87
CA ILE A 15 13.61 -8.23 -17.59
C ILE A 15 13.80 -7.06 -16.61
N LYS A 16 14.43 -5.95 -17.04
CA LYS A 16 14.58 -4.74 -16.22
C LYS A 16 13.23 -4.16 -15.78
N LYS A 17 12.25 -4.11 -16.68
CA LYS A 17 10.88 -3.65 -16.32
C LYS A 17 10.23 -4.58 -15.29
N ARG A 18 10.35 -5.89 -15.44
CA ARG A 18 9.82 -6.87 -14.50
C ARG A 18 10.45 -6.72 -13.12
N ASP A 19 11.76 -6.57 -13.04
CA ASP A 19 12.48 -6.50 -11.77
C ASP A 19 12.20 -5.17 -11.04
N ALA A 20 12.06 -4.06 -11.79
CA ALA A 20 11.59 -2.78 -11.24
C ALA A 20 10.16 -2.87 -10.68
N LEU A 21 9.25 -3.55 -11.39
CA LEU A 21 7.88 -3.80 -10.91
C LEU A 21 7.87 -4.66 -9.64
N ARG A 22 8.70 -5.71 -9.58
CA ARG A 22 8.85 -6.55 -8.38
C ARG A 22 9.35 -5.74 -7.19
N HIS A 23 10.36 -4.91 -7.38
CA HIS A 23 10.89 -4.07 -6.31
C HIS A 23 9.82 -3.10 -5.80
N ARG A 24 9.06 -2.47 -6.70
CA ARG A 24 7.96 -1.57 -6.33
C ARG A 24 6.83 -2.29 -5.59
N MET A 25 6.49 -3.50 -6.02
CA MET A 25 5.49 -4.34 -5.34
C MET A 25 5.95 -4.74 -3.93
N PHE A 26 7.23 -5.09 -3.78
CA PHE A 26 7.81 -5.39 -2.46
C PHE A 26 7.72 -4.18 -1.52
N LEU A 27 8.09 -2.99 -2.00
CA LEU A 27 7.98 -1.76 -1.21
C LEU A 27 6.53 -1.45 -0.81
N LEU A 28 5.56 -1.68 -1.70
CA LEU A 28 4.14 -1.51 -1.41
C LEU A 28 3.67 -2.47 -0.32
N ILE A 29 4.06 -3.75 -0.40
CA ILE A 29 3.70 -4.74 0.62
C ILE A 29 4.33 -4.37 1.97
N LEU A 30 5.59 -3.94 1.97
CA LEU A 30 6.28 -3.49 3.18
C LEU A 30 5.60 -2.25 3.77
N GLU A 31 5.22 -1.28 2.94
CA GLU A 31 4.49 -0.10 3.38
C GLU A 31 3.17 -0.51 4.05
N ILE A 32 2.38 -1.38 3.42
CA ILE A 32 1.12 -1.90 3.99
C ILE A 32 1.41 -2.61 5.32
N ALA A 33 2.45 -3.45 5.38
CA ALA A 33 2.83 -4.14 6.61
C ALA A 33 3.17 -3.15 7.73
N LEU A 34 3.85 -2.04 7.44
CA LEU A 34 4.12 -0.98 8.42
C LEU A 34 2.84 -0.26 8.87
N TRP A 35 1.90 -0.01 7.96
CA TRP A 35 0.60 0.60 8.30
C TRP A 35 -0.21 -0.22 9.30
N PHE A 36 -0.11 -1.55 9.26
CA PHE A 36 -0.75 -2.43 10.26
C PHE A 36 0.16 -2.71 11.46
N GLY A 37 1.46 -2.83 11.24
CA GLY A 37 2.43 -3.19 12.25
C GLY A 37 2.61 -2.12 13.31
N ILE A 38 2.66 -0.84 12.92
CA ILE A 38 2.84 0.27 13.87
C ILE A 38 1.66 0.36 14.86
N PRO A 39 0.38 0.39 14.43
CA PRO A 39 -0.76 0.39 15.35
C PRO A 39 -0.81 -0.86 16.22
N ALA A 40 -0.57 -2.05 15.65
CA ALA A 40 -0.61 -3.30 16.40
C ALA A 40 0.47 -3.34 17.49
N PHE A 41 1.69 -2.91 17.16
CA PHE A 41 2.79 -2.85 18.12
C PHE A 41 2.52 -1.82 19.23
N GLY A 42 2.01 -0.64 18.86
CA GLY A 42 1.62 0.39 19.83
C GLY A 42 0.51 -0.11 20.78
N ALA A 43 -0.52 -0.77 20.24
CA ALA A 43 -1.59 -1.35 21.03
C ALA A 43 -1.13 -2.49 21.95
N PHE A 44 -0.21 -3.34 21.48
CA PHE A 44 0.35 -4.41 22.28
C PHE A 44 1.11 -3.87 23.50
N PHE A 45 1.97 -2.88 23.29
CA PHE A 45 2.72 -2.25 24.40
C PHE A 45 1.81 -1.50 25.36
N LEU A 46 0.91 -0.67 24.83
CA LEU A 46 0.03 0.15 25.65
C LEU A 46 -1.00 -0.70 26.41
N GLY A 47 -1.54 -1.73 25.74
CA GLY A 47 -2.47 -2.68 26.32
C GLY A 47 -1.86 -3.47 27.47
N ASN A 48 -0.66 -4.04 27.28
CA ASN A 48 0.06 -4.74 28.35
C ASN A 48 0.40 -3.81 29.53
N TYR A 49 0.87 -2.60 29.25
CA TYR A 49 1.21 -1.64 30.31
C TYR A 49 0.00 -1.30 31.20
N ILE A 50 -1.17 -1.12 30.58
CA ILE A 50 -2.42 -0.85 31.31
C ILE A 50 -2.88 -2.10 32.07
N ASP A 51 -2.84 -3.27 31.42
CA ASP A 51 -3.23 -4.53 32.05
C ASP A 51 -2.39 -4.85 33.31
N ASP A 52 -1.08 -4.59 33.27
CA ASP A 52 -0.17 -4.75 34.42
C ASP A 52 -0.51 -3.78 35.57
N ILE A 53 -0.89 -2.53 35.25
CA ILE A 53 -1.25 -1.52 36.26
C ILE A 53 -2.57 -1.86 36.96
N TYR A 54 -3.58 -2.28 36.20
CA TYR A 54 -4.92 -2.52 36.73
C TYR A 54 -5.15 -3.99 37.16
N GLY A 55 -4.16 -4.87 36.96
CA GLY A 55 -4.23 -6.29 37.33
C GLY A 55 -5.35 -7.04 36.60
N THR A 56 -5.75 -6.57 35.42
CA THR A 56 -6.93 -7.05 34.68
C THR A 56 -6.67 -8.27 33.80
N GLY A 57 -5.46 -8.81 33.82
CA GLY A 57 -5.05 -9.93 32.98
C GLY A 57 -4.69 -9.44 31.58
N HIS A 58 -5.32 -9.99 30.53
CA HIS A 58 -5.07 -9.60 29.12
C HIS A 58 -6.26 -8.89 28.47
N ARG A 59 -7.14 -8.29 29.28
CA ARG A 59 -8.41 -7.75 28.79
C ARG A 59 -8.21 -6.44 28.03
N TYR A 60 -7.42 -5.52 28.57
CA TYR A 60 -7.16 -4.26 27.88
C TYR A 60 -6.29 -4.46 26.65
N LEU A 61 -5.31 -5.37 26.68
CA LEU A 61 -4.55 -5.76 25.51
C LEU A 61 -5.45 -6.21 24.35
N LEU A 62 -6.45 -7.06 24.62
CA LEU A 62 -7.39 -7.50 23.60
C LEU A 62 -8.23 -6.34 23.04
N ILE A 63 -8.69 -5.43 23.91
CA ILE A 63 -9.44 -4.24 23.51
C ILE A 63 -8.57 -3.32 22.63
N PHE A 64 -7.34 -3.03 23.06
CA PHE A 64 -6.41 -2.17 22.31
C PHE A 64 -6.04 -2.78 20.96
N LEU A 65 -5.86 -4.10 20.87
CA LEU A 65 -5.61 -4.79 19.60
C LEU A 65 -6.81 -4.67 18.64
N ILE A 66 -8.04 -4.85 19.14
CA ILE A 66 -9.25 -4.66 18.33
C ILE A 66 -9.34 -3.21 17.83
N ILE A 67 -9.08 -2.24 18.70
CA ILE A 67 -9.08 -0.82 18.33
C ILE A 67 -8.01 -0.53 17.26
N ALA A 68 -6.79 -1.03 17.43
CA ALA A 68 -5.71 -0.87 16.45
C ALA A 68 -6.06 -1.49 15.10
N PHE A 69 -6.72 -2.65 15.09
CA PHE A 69 -7.21 -3.27 13.87
C PHE A 69 -8.23 -2.38 13.15
N VAL A 70 -9.22 -1.86 13.88
CA VAL A 70 -10.24 -0.96 13.30
C VAL A 70 -9.59 0.33 12.77
N LEU A 71 -8.67 0.94 13.53
CA LEU A 71 -7.95 2.14 13.10
C LEU A 71 -7.14 1.91 11.82
N SER A 72 -6.54 0.72 11.67
CA SER A 72 -5.80 0.36 10.46
C SER A 72 -6.71 0.32 9.22
N TRP A 73 -7.93 -0.22 9.35
CA TRP A 73 -8.93 -0.19 8.28
C TRP A 73 -9.39 1.23 7.94
N VAL A 74 -9.62 2.07 8.94
CA VAL A 74 -9.99 3.48 8.73
C VAL A 74 -8.90 4.21 7.94
N ALA A 75 -7.62 4.00 8.29
CA ALA A 75 -6.49 4.59 7.59
C ALA A 75 -6.44 4.20 6.10
N ILE A 76 -6.70 2.92 5.78
CA ILE A 76 -6.76 2.43 4.40
C ILE A 76 -7.94 3.04 3.63
N ILE A 77 -9.12 3.13 4.25
CA ILE A 77 -10.31 3.71 3.62
C ILE A 77 -10.09 5.19 3.31
N TRP A 78 -9.46 5.93 4.22
CA TRP A 78 -9.12 7.34 3.97
C TRP A 78 -8.10 7.48 2.86
N ARG A 79 -7.05 6.64 2.84
CA ARG A 79 -6.02 6.71 1.81
C ARG A 79 -6.56 6.35 0.43
N THR A 80 -7.44 5.37 0.33
CA THR A 80 -8.11 5.01 -0.94
C THR A 80 -9.02 6.12 -1.43
N LYS A 81 -9.84 6.73 -0.56
CA LYS A 81 -10.67 7.89 -0.94
C LYS A 81 -9.84 9.08 -1.45
N THR A 82 -8.72 9.39 -0.80
CA THR A 82 -7.84 10.47 -1.24
C THR A 82 -7.19 10.15 -2.59
N LEU A 83 -6.81 8.89 -2.84
CA LEU A 83 -6.30 8.45 -4.14
C LEU A 83 -7.36 8.60 -5.25
N SER A 84 -8.59 8.17 -4.98
CA SER A 84 -9.69 8.26 -5.94
C SER A 84 -10.00 9.71 -6.34
N LYS A 85 -9.94 10.65 -5.38
CA LYS A 85 -10.10 12.08 -5.68
C LYS A 85 -9.00 12.60 -6.61
N LYS A 86 -7.74 12.26 -6.32
CA LYS A 86 -6.60 12.66 -7.16
C LYS A 86 -6.66 12.07 -8.56
N LEU A 87 -7.14 10.83 -8.70
CA LEU A 87 -7.38 10.20 -10.01
C LEU A 87 -8.48 10.93 -10.79
N ALA A 88 -9.59 11.26 -10.13
CA ALA A 88 -10.68 11.99 -10.77
C ALA A 88 -10.26 13.40 -11.23
N GLU A 89 -9.42 14.10 -10.45
CA GLU A 89 -8.83 15.38 -10.84
C GLU A 89 -7.89 15.23 -12.04
N ALA A 90 -6.98 14.26 -12.02
CA ALA A 90 -6.05 14.01 -13.13
C ALA A 90 -6.78 13.62 -14.44
N GLU A 91 -7.84 12.82 -14.36
CA GLU A 91 -8.67 12.50 -15.53
C GLU A 91 -9.38 13.73 -16.08
N LYS A 92 -9.84 14.63 -15.21
CA LYS A 92 -10.49 15.89 -15.60
C LYS A 92 -9.49 16.80 -16.33
N GLU A 93 -8.27 16.95 -15.81
CA GLU A 93 -7.20 17.71 -16.48
C GLU A 93 -6.83 17.14 -17.85
N VAL A 94 -6.68 15.81 -17.97
CA VAL A 94 -6.40 15.15 -19.26
C VAL A 94 -7.53 15.38 -20.27
N ARG A 95 -8.78 15.39 -19.81
CA ARG A 95 -9.94 15.64 -20.67
C ARG A 95 -9.98 17.09 -21.16
N GLU A 96 -9.79 18.07 -20.27
CA GLU A 96 -9.73 19.49 -20.63
C GLU A 96 -8.55 19.80 -21.57
N PHE A 97 -7.38 19.16 -21.36
CA PHE A 97 -6.24 19.29 -22.25
C PHE A 97 -6.50 18.70 -23.64
N LYS A 98 -7.24 17.57 -23.74
CA LYS A 98 -7.66 17.01 -25.04
C LYS A 98 -8.70 17.86 -25.75
N GLU A 99 -9.63 18.49 -25.01
CA GLU A 99 -10.66 19.35 -25.58
C GLU A 99 -10.10 20.71 -26.04
N SER A 100 -9.04 21.23 -25.41
CA SER A 100 -8.36 22.47 -25.82
C SER A 100 -7.39 22.33 -27.01
N GLN A 101 -7.01 21.10 -27.35
CA GLN A 101 -6.16 20.79 -28.52
C GLN A 101 -6.99 20.44 -29.78
N LYS A 102 -8.32 20.52 -29.72
CA LYS A 102 -9.25 20.17 -30.79
C LYS A 102 -9.99 21.40 -31.29
#